data_AF-A0A972LNF6-F1
#
_entry.id   AF-A0A972LNF6-F1
#
_cell.length_a   1.000
_cell.length_b   1.000
_cell.length_c   1.000
_cell.angle_alpha   90.00
_cell.angle_beta   90.00
_cell.angle_gamma   90.00
#
_symmetry.space_group_name_H-M   'P 1'
#
loop_
_entity.id
_entity.type
_entity.pdbx_description
1 polymer ?
#
loop_
_entity_poly.entity_id
_entity_poly.type
_entity_poly.pdbx_seq_one_letter_code
_entity_poly.pdbx_strand_id
1 'polypeptide(L)'
;MHKQDPGRRHFLVRSMTTAILAVATGAGLPRPDRVLASAWPTAAFGASKEQDVLQLLYSGTTPAKTLATTIDAPAISENGLAVKIGIKTTLPHVQSISLLLAGNPHPLAMTFSLSKEMDGFVQTRYKVAQPTQAKVLVKSGKQIYVSTAKIDVTKGGCGG
;
A
#
# COMPACT_ATOMS: atom_id res chain seq x y z
N MET A 1 -47.78 -45.18 11.99
CA MET A 1 -46.95 -44.17 11.30
C MET A 1 -47.32 -42.78 11.80
N HIS A 2 -46.53 -42.22 12.71
CA HIS A 2 -46.78 -40.89 13.30
C HIS A 2 -46.21 -39.83 12.34
N LYS A 3 -47.07 -39.06 11.66
CA LYS A 3 -46.63 -37.98 10.78
C LYS A 3 -46.02 -36.87 11.63
N GLN A 4 -44.71 -36.64 11.50
CA GLN A 4 -44.05 -35.51 12.16
C GLN A 4 -44.53 -34.20 11.54
N ASP A 5 -45.00 -33.29 12.38
CA ASP A 5 -45.52 -31.98 11.97
C ASP A 5 -44.36 -31.05 11.53
N PRO A 6 -44.29 -30.64 10.24
CA PRO A 6 -43.22 -29.81 9.73
C PRO A 6 -43.08 -28.48 10.48
N GLY A 7 -44.16 -27.92 11.03
CA GLY A 7 -44.16 -26.60 11.67
C GLY A 7 -43.27 -26.51 12.91
N ARG A 8 -43.18 -27.58 13.70
CA ARG A 8 -42.36 -27.62 14.93
C ARG A 8 -40.86 -27.61 14.62
N ARG A 9 -40.45 -28.37 13.60
CA ARG A 9 -39.05 -28.41 13.15
C ARG A 9 -38.63 -27.07 12.57
N HIS A 10 -39.50 -26.44 11.78
CA HIS A 10 -39.20 -25.12 11.20
C HIS A 10 -39.13 -24.03 12.26
N PHE A 11 -40.00 -24.06 13.27
CA PHE A 11 -39.95 -23.12 14.40
C PHE A 11 -38.64 -23.24 15.18
N LEU A 12 -38.22 -24.47 15.50
CA LEU A 12 -37.02 -24.75 16.30
C LEU A 12 -35.73 -24.41 15.52
N VAL A 13 -35.68 -24.73 14.22
CA VAL A 13 -34.54 -24.34 13.36
C VAL A 13 -34.48 -22.82 13.20
N ARG A 14 -35.62 -22.14 12.99
CA ARG A 14 -35.67 -20.68 12.83
C ARG A 14 -35.22 -19.95 14.10
N SER A 15 -35.71 -20.33 15.28
CA SER A 15 -35.35 -19.70 16.55
C SER A 15 -33.86 -19.88 16.89
N MET A 16 -33.30 -21.07 16.63
CA MET A 16 -31.87 -21.31 16.79
C MET A 16 -31.03 -20.42 15.85
N THR A 17 -31.42 -20.27 14.59
CA THR A 17 -30.68 -19.42 13.65
C THR A 17 -30.72 -17.93 14.00
N THR A 18 -31.83 -17.43 14.56
CA THR A 18 -31.93 -16.02 14.98
C THR A 18 -31.06 -15.73 16.20
N ALA A 19 -31.01 -16.66 17.17
CA ALA A 19 -30.18 -16.52 18.36
C ALA A 19 -28.68 -16.48 18.02
N ILE A 20 -28.22 -17.36 17.10
CA ILE A 20 -26.83 -17.39 16.67
C ILE A 20 -26.43 -16.09 15.95
N LEU A 21 -27.30 -15.57 15.09
CA LEU A 21 -27.02 -14.32 14.38
C LEU A 21 -26.95 -13.12 15.34
N ALA A 22 -27.84 -13.05 16.34
CA ALA A 22 -27.83 -12.00 17.35
C ALA A 22 -26.53 -12.00 18.17
N VAL A 23 -26.06 -13.18 18.60
CA VAL A 23 -24.79 -13.34 19.31
C VAL A 23 -23.60 -12.95 18.43
N ALA A 24 -23.59 -13.38 17.16
CA ALA A 24 -22.53 -13.02 16.22
C ALA A 24 -22.45 -11.50 15.97
N THR A 25 -23.59 -10.82 15.84
CA THR A 25 -23.64 -9.36 15.71
C THR A 25 -23.17 -8.63 16.98
N GLY A 26 -23.54 -9.12 18.17
CA GLY A 26 -23.10 -8.57 19.46
C GLY A 26 -21.60 -8.74 19.70
N ALA A 27 -21.04 -9.87 19.27
CA ALA A 27 -19.61 -10.15 19.28
C ALA A 27 -18.81 -9.36 18.21
N GLY A 28 -19.50 -8.64 17.31
CA GLY A 28 -18.87 -7.85 16.27
C GLY A 28 -18.23 -8.67 15.14
N LEU A 29 -18.60 -9.95 14.99
CA LEU A 29 -18.12 -10.80 13.89
C LEU A 29 -18.48 -10.25 12.48
N PRO A 30 -19.70 -9.74 12.23
CA PRO A 30 -20.06 -9.21 10.92
C PRO A 30 -19.71 -7.71 10.81
N ARG A 31 -18.48 -7.32 11.16
CA ARG A 31 -17.96 -5.95 10.93
C ARG A 31 -16.91 -5.95 9.82
N PRO A 32 -17.32 -6.08 8.54
CA PRO A 32 -16.40 -5.96 7.40
C PRO A 32 -15.76 -4.58 7.35
N ASP A 33 -16.36 -3.57 7.99
CA ASP A 33 -15.83 -2.21 8.10
C ASP A 33 -14.42 -2.16 8.68
N ARG A 34 -14.02 -3.11 9.53
CA ARG A 34 -12.63 -3.15 10.05
C ARG A 34 -11.60 -3.54 8.97
N VAL A 35 -12.01 -4.36 8.00
CA VAL A 35 -11.18 -4.74 6.85
C VAL A 35 -11.12 -3.61 5.84
N LEU A 36 -12.22 -2.87 5.66
CA LEU A 36 -12.30 -1.70 4.77
C LEU A 36 -11.69 -0.44 5.39
N ALA A 37 -11.55 -0.37 6.72
CA ALA A 37 -10.99 0.75 7.45
C ALA A 37 -9.45 0.78 7.51
N SER A 38 -8.76 -0.18 6.89
CA SER A 38 -7.37 0.07 6.47
C SER A 38 -7.42 1.08 5.32
N ALA A 39 -7.64 2.34 5.67
CA ALA A 39 -8.03 3.41 4.78
C ALA A 39 -7.02 3.54 3.63
N TRP A 40 -7.39 2.98 2.47
CA TRP A 40 -6.65 3.18 1.24
C TRP A 40 -6.54 4.70 1.00
N PRO A 41 -5.33 5.25 0.80
CA PRO A 41 -5.15 6.69 0.69
C PRO A 41 -5.56 7.18 -0.71
N THR A 42 -6.85 7.09 -1.04
CA THR A 42 -7.40 7.40 -2.37
C THR A 42 -7.01 8.81 -2.83
N ALA A 43 -7.07 9.78 -1.92
CA ALA A 43 -6.71 11.17 -2.22
C ALA A 43 -5.22 11.30 -2.55
N ALA A 44 -4.33 10.66 -1.78
CA ALA A 44 -2.89 10.74 -2.03
C ALA A 44 -2.49 9.96 -3.30
N PHE A 45 -3.15 8.83 -3.57
CA PHE A 45 -2.92 8.05 -4.79
C PHE A 45 -3.42 8.80 -6.05
N GLY A 46 -4.56 9.48 -5.95
CA GLY A 46 -5.15 10.25 -7.05
C GLY A 46 -4.51 11.62 -7.29
N ALA A 47 -3.65 12.10 -6.39
CA ALA A 47 -2.95 13.37 -6.56
C ALA A 47 -2.07 13.36 -7.83
N SER A 48 -1.90 14.53 -8.46
CA SER A 48 -1.07 14.69 -9.66
C SER A 48 0.26 15.39 -9.40
N LYS A 49 0.44 15.97 -8.21
CA LYS A 49 1.67 16.66 -7.80
C LYS A 49 2.29 15.98 -6.59
N GLU A 50 3.62 15.92 -6.55
CA GLU A 50 4.35 15.33 -5.42
C GLU A 50 4.11 16.07 -4.10
N GLN A 51 3.98 17.40 -4.16
CA GLN A 51 3.72 18.23 -2.99
C GLN A 51 2.38 17.85 -2.34
N ASP A 52 1.37 17.58 -3.17
CA ASP A 52 0.04 17.18 -2.70
C ASP A 52 0.10 15.78 -2.06
N VAL A 53 0.87 14.84 -2.63
CA VAL A 53 1.11 13.52 -2.03
C VAL A 53 1.76 13.65 -0.65
N LEU A 54 2.80 14.48 -0.52
CA LEU A 54 3.47 14.73 0.76
C LEU A 54 2.53 15.35 1.79
N GLN A 55 1.68 16.28 1.35
CA GLN A 55 0.68 16.90 2.22
C GLN A 55 -0.36 15.89 2.70
N LEU A 56 -0.85 15.02 1.82
CA LEU A 56 -1.90 14.06 2.11
C LEU A 56 -1.41 12.86 2.93
N LEU A 57 -0.19 12.36 2.69
CA LEU A 57 0.36 11.22 3.44
C LEU A 57 1.02 11.61 4.76
N TYR A 58 1.63 12.79 4.80
CA TYR A 58 2.56 13.17 5.87
C TYR A 58 2.29 14.56 6.46
N SER A 59 1.12 15.14 6.16
CA SER A 59 0.66 16.43 6.70
C SER A 59 1.62 17.58 6.40
N GLY A 60 2.36 17.51 5.29
CA GLY A 60 3.28 18.56 4.84
C GLY A 60 4.62 18.58 5.59
N THR A 61 4.95 17.51 6.33
CA THR A 61 6.26 17.37 6.98
C THR A 61 7.37 17.37 5.92
N THR A 62 8.35 18.26 6.07
CA THR A 62 9.50 18.36 5.16
C THR A 62 10.42 17.14 5.31
N PRO A 63 10.64 16.33 4.26
CA PRO A 63 11.54 15.19 4.34
C PRO A 63 13.00 15.63 4.48
N ALA A 64 13.74 14.99 5.39
CA ALA A 64 15.18 15.18 5.52
C ALA A 64 15.93 14.23 4.57
N LYS A 65 16.97 14.71 3.89
CA LYS A 65 17.79 13.84 3.02
C LYS A 65 18.54 12.81 3.86
N THR A 66 18.67 11.58 3.35
CA THR A 66 19.44 10.51 4.00
C THR A 66 20.22 9.68 2.99
N LEU A 67 21.36 9.12 3.44
CA LEU A 67 22.12 8.10 2.73
C LEU A 67 21.87 6.68 3.29
N ALA A 68 21.09 6.57 4.37
CA ALA A 68 20.76 5.30 5.02
C ALA A 68 19.73 4.45 4.24
N THR A 69 19.21 4.97 3.12
CA THR A 69 18.26 4.27 2.25
C THR A 69 18.83 4.12 0.86
N THR A 70 19.07 2.87 0.46
CA THR A 70 19.55 2.47 -0.86
C THR A 70 18.37 2.11 -1.76
N ILE A 71 18.42 2.58 -3.00
CA ILE A 71 17.43 2.31 -4.03
C ILE A 71 18.14 1.49 -5.12
N ASP A 72 17.78 0.22 -5.25
CA ASP A 72 18.22 -0.67 -6.32
C ASP A 72 17.24 -0.57 -7.48
N ALA A 73 17.58 0.25 -8.47
CA ALA A 73 16.82 0.38 -9.71
C ALA A 73 17.79 0.44 -10.89
N PRO A 74 17.43 -0.13 -12.06
CA PRO A 74 18.25 -0.01 -13.25
C PRO A 74 18.32 1.46 -13.68
N ALA A 75 19.51 1.94 -14.03
CA ALA A 75 19.70 3.31 -14.49
C ALA A 75 18.95 3.59 -15.80
N ILE A 76 18.87 2.57 -16.68
CA ILE A 76 18.13 2.60 -17.94
C ILE A 76 17.21 1.40 -17.99
N SER A 77 15.94 1.61 -18.31
CA SER A 77 14.96 0.55 -18.55
C SER A 77 14.41 0.61 -19.97
N GLU A 78 14.59 -0.48 -20.72
CA GLU A 78 14.02 -0.66 -22.07
C GLU A 78 12.52 -0.95 -22.04
N ASN A 79 12.03 -1.45 -20.90
CA ASN A 79 10.64 -1.82 -20.72
C ASN A 79 10.05 -1.09 -19.50
N GLY A 80 9.52 0.10 -19.76
CA GLY A 80 8.81 0.91 -18.77
C GLY A 80 7.54 0.24 -18.19
N LEU A 81 7.09 -0.91 -18.72
CA LEU A 81 5.92 -1.61 -18.18
C LEU A 81 6.24 -2.40 -16.90
N ALA A 82 7.50 -2.75 -16.65
CA ALA A 82 7.87 -3.61 -15.53
C ALA A 82 9.29 -3.35 -15.02
N VAL A 83 9.54 -2.15 -14.50
CA VAL A 83 10.84 -1.77 -13.91
C VAL A 83 10.96 -2.34 -12.50
N LYS A 84 12.00 -3.15 -12.25
CA LYS A 84 12.32 -3.65 -10.90
C LYS A 84 12.87 -2.51 -10.05
N ILE A 85 12.24 -2.26 -8.90
CA ILE A 85 12.69 -1.28 -7.91
C ILE A 85 12.77 -1.98 -6.56
N GLY A 86 13.98 -2.07 -6.03
CA GLY A 86 14.32 -2.51 -4.68
C GLY A 86 14.64 -1.32 -3.79
N ILE A 87 14.15 -1.36 -2.55
CA ILE A 87 14.37 -0.33 -1.54
C ILE A 87 14.86 -1.05 -0.30
N LYS A 88 16.01 -0.63 0.20
CA LYS A 88 16.57 -1.13 1.46
C LYS A 88 16.94 0.05 2.34
N THR A 89 16.53 0.03 3.60
CA THR A 89 16.91 1.05 4.57
C THR A 89 17.51 0.44 5.82
N THR A 90 18.52 1.11 6.37
CA THR A 90 19.15 0.77 7.65
C THR A 90 18.66 1.65 8.80
N LEU A 91 17.64 2.48 8.54
CA LEU A 91 17.03 3.32 9.57
C LEU A 91 16.33 2.46 10.63
N PRO A 92 16.41 2.82 11.93
CA PRO A 92 15.68 2.12 12.97
C PRO A 92 14.19 2.44 12.92
N HIS A 93 13.34 1.55 13.43
CA HIS A 93 11.90 1.79 13.63
C HIS A 93 11.15 2.35 12.41
N VAL A 94 11.34 1.72 11.24
CA VAL A 94 10.63 2.09 10.02
C VAL A 94 9.15 1.76 10.17
N GLN A 95 8.30 2.77 9.99
CA GLN A 95 6.84 2.62 10.05
C GLN A 95 6.24 2.53 8.66
N SER A 96 6.80 3.27 7.70
CA SER A 96 6.33 3.23 6.31
C SER A 96 7.43 3.52 5.31
N ILE A 97 7.30 2.91 4.14
CA ILE A 97 8.11 3.19 2.95
C ILE A 97 7.15 3.57 1.83
N SER A 98 7.34 4.75 1.23
CA SER A 98 6.57 5.21 0.06
C SER A 98 7.49 5.49 -1.12
N LEU A 99 7.05 5.15 -2.32
CA LEU A 99 7.78 5.43 -3.57
C LEU A 99 6.98 6.44 -4.38
N LEU A 100 7.64 7.52 -4.75
CA LEU A 100 7.13 8.54 -5.64
C LEU A 100 7.92 8.51 -6.96
N LEU A 101 7.19 8.56 -8.08
CA LEU A 101 7.70 8.58 -9.45
C LEU A 101 7.16 9.84 -10.14
N ALA A 102 7.92 10.94 -10.09
CA ALA A 102 7.48 12.26 -10.54
C ALA A 102 6.98 12.34 -11.99
N GLY A 103 7.48 11.44 -12.86
CA GLY A 103 7.16 11.40 -14.29
C GLY A 103 5.89 10.61 -14.63
N ASN A 104 5.24 10.01 -13.64
CA ASN A 104 3.97 9.33 -13.82
C ASN A 104 2.79 10.31 -13.60
N PRO A 105 1.64 10.11 -14.27
CA PRO A 105 0.44 10.94 -14.06
C PRO A 105 -0.01 11.01 -12.59
N HIS A 106 0.19 9.89 -11.88
CA HIS A 106 0.04 9.79 -10.44
C HIS A 106 1.43 9.50 -9.85
N PRO A 107 2.05 10.46 -9.14
CA PRO A 107 3.39 10.28 -8.61
C PRO A 107 3.46 9.20 -7.54
N LEU A 108 2.43 8.97 -6.73
CA LEU A 108 2.47 7.93 -5.70
C LEU A 108 2.35 6.53 -6.31
N ALA A 109 3.45 5.76 -6.31
CA ALA A 109 3.47 4.40 -6.84
C ALA A 109 3.08 3.35 -5.79
N MET A 110 3.50 3.53 -4.54
CA MET A 110 3.24 2.59 -3.45
C MET A 110 3.46 3.23 -2.08
N THR A 111 2.79 2.68 -1.07
CA THR A 111 3.08 2.88 0.35
C THR A 111 2.96 1.53 1.06
N PHE A 112 4.05 1.07 1.68
CA PHE A 112 4.02 -0.06 2.59
C PHE A 112 4.02 0.44 4.04
N SER A 113 3.12 -0.12 4.84
CA SER A 113 3.15 -0.01 6.30
C SER A 113 3.90 -1.22 6.84
N LEU A 114 4.95 -0.96 7.61
CA LEU A 114 5.82 -1.99 8.18
C LEU A 114 5.55 -2.10 9.68
N SER A 115 5.46 -3.33 10.19
CA SER A 115 5.48 -3.56 11.63
C SER A 115 6.91 -3.45 12.15
N LYS A 116 7.07 -3.28 13.47
CA LYS A 116 8.39 -3.16 14.11
C LYS A 116 9.29 -4.40 13.94
N GLU A 117 8.70 -5.53 13.59
CA GLU A 117 9.37 -6.82 13.41
C GLU A 117 9.83 -7.06 11.97
N MET A 118 9.43 -6.19 11.03
CA MET A 118 9.80 -6.31 9.63
C MET A 118 11.10 -5.58 9.32
N ASP A 119 11.94 -6.23 8.51
CA ASP A 119 13.09 -5.57 7.92
C ASP A 119 12.64 -4.46 6.96
N GLY A 120 13.39 -3.36 6.93
CA GLY A 120 13.17 -2.23 6.02
C GLY A 120 13.55 -2.54 4.57
N PHE A 121 13.02 -3.63 4.01
CA PHE A 121 13.30 -4.07 2.65
C PHE A 121 12.01 -4.34 1.88
N VAL A 122 11.94 -3.76 0.68
CA VAL A 122 10.81 -3.91 -0.23
C VAL A 122 11.36 -4.04 -1.64
N GLN A 123 10.87 -5.00 -2.42
CA GLN A 123 11.24 -5.14 -3.82
C GLN A 123 10.04 -5.52 -4.66
N THR A 124 9.77 -4.72 -5.68
CA THR A 124 8.55 -4.83 -6.50
C THR A 124 8.81 -4.29 -7.90
N ARG A 125 7.91 -4.60 -8.85
CA ARG A 125 7.99 -4.09 -10.22
C ARG A 125 6.94 -2.99 -10.43
N TYR A 126 7.34 -1.86 -10.99
CA TYR A 126 6.48 -0.72 -11.26
C TYR A 126 6.46 -0.34 -12.73
N LYS A 127 5.33 0.22 -13.17
CA LYS A 127 5.21 0.90 -14.45
C LYS A 127 5.80 2.30 -14.31
N VAL A 128 6.78 2.61 -15.14
CA VAL A 128 7.44 3.92 -15.20
C VAL A 128 7.17 4.50 -16.58
N ALA A 129 6.37 5.55 -16.64
CA ALA A 129 5.86 6.10 -17.90
C ALA A 129 6.91 6.95 -18.64
N GLN A 130 7.74 7.67 -17.88
CA GLN A 130 8.72 8.62 -18.40
C GLN A 130 10.01 8.56 -17.56
N PRO A 131 11.16 8.96 -18.13
CA PRO A 131 12.37 9.21 -17.35
C PRO A 131 12.07 10.08 -16.13
N THR A 132 12.45 9.61 -14.94
CA THR A 132 12.00 10.23 -13.70
C THR A 132 13.01 10.09 -12.56
N GLN A 133 12.84 10.94 -11.55
CA GLN A 133 13.50 10.75 -10.26
C GLN A 133 12.57 9.94 -9.36
N ALA A 134 12.96 8.71 -9.07
CA ALA A 134 12.34 7.89 -8.06
C ALA A 134 12.72 8.43 -6.68
N LYS A 135 11.73 8.93 -5.93
CA LYS A 135 11.90 9.42 -4.56
C LYS A 135 11.32 8.42 -3.59
N VAL A 136 12.15 7.93 -2.68
CA VAL A 136 11.72 7.05 -1.60
C VAL A 136 11.60 7.85 -0.32
N LEU A 137 10.41 7.82 0.27
CA LEU A 137 10.11 8.41 1.56
C LEU A 137 10.04 7.31 2.60
N VAL A 138 10.84 7.42 3.65
CA VAL A 138 10.86 6.47 4.77
C VAL A 138 10.45 7.21 6.04
N LYS A 139 9.34 6.81 6.65
CA LYS A 139 8.94 7.33 7.97
C LYS A 139 9.60 6.48 9.05
N SER A 140 10.44 7.12 9.85
CA SER A 140 11.09 6.51 11.02
C SER A 140 10.81 7.40 12.23
N GLY A 141 10.04 6.86 13.18
CA GLY A 141 9.56 7.63 14.33
C GLY A 141 8.74 8.87 13.94
N LYS A 142 9.25 10.06 14.27
CA LYS A 142 8.61 11.36 13.96
C LYS A 142 9.16 12.03 12.71
N GLN A 143 10.24 11.49 12.13
CA GLN A 143 10.94 12.10 11.01
C GLN A 143 10.65 11.33 9.72
N ILE A 144 10.63 12.05 8.61
CA ILE A 144 10.55 11.48 7.28
C ILE A 144 11.89 11.71 6.61
N TYR A 145 12.43 10.64 6.05
CA TYR A 145 13.67 10.67 5.30
C TYR A 145 13.39 10.48 3.83
N VAL A 146 14.13 11.19 2.97
CA VAL A 146 14.06 11.04 1.52
C VAL A 146 15.39 10.58 0.95
N SER A 147 15.32 9.60 0.06
CA SER A 147 16.41 9.19 -0.83
C SER A 147 15.90 9.22 -2.26
N THR A 148 16.79 9.51 -3.23
CA THR A 148 16.40 9.71 -4.63
C THR A 148 17.32 8.96 -5.57
N ALA A 149 16.75 8.29 -6.57
CA ALA A 149 17.47 7.64 -7.65
C ALA A 149 16.90 8.07 -9.00
N LYS A 150 17.76 8.23 -10.01
CA LYS A 150 17.32 8.53 -11.37
C LYS A 150 17.04 7.23 -12.12
N ILE A 151 15.90 7.14 -12.78
CA ILE A 151 15.52 6.02 -13.64
C ILE A 151 15.19 6.61 -15.00
N ASP A 152 16.01 6.30 -16.00
CA ASP A 152 15.73 6.66 -17.38
C ASP A 152 14.97 5.50 -18.05
N VAL A 153 13.89 5.83 -18.75
CA VAL A 153 13.12 4.84 -19.52
C VAL A 153 13.29 5.17 -20.99
N THR A 154 13.85 4.22 -21.74
CA THR A 154 13.85 4.29 -23.20
C THR A 154 12.61 3.59 -23.71
N LYS A 155 11.99 4.11 -24.78
CA LYS A 155 11.03 3.32 -25.54
C LYS A 155 11.81 2.13 -26.10
N GLY A 156 11.55 0.94 -25.58
CA GLY A 156 12.18 -0.29 -26.03
C GLY A 156 12.21 -0.36 -27.56
N GLY A 157 13.40 -0.59 -28.09
CA GLY A 157 13.61 -0.83 -29.50
C GLY A 157 12.77 -2.02 -29.94
N CYS A 158 12.05 -1.85 -31.05
CA CYS A 158 11.54 -2.97 -31.81
C CYS A 158 12.73 -3.69 -32.46
N GLY A 159 13.46 -4.49 -31.67
CA GLY A 159 14.53 -5.36 -32.12
C GLY A 159 14.11 -6.81 -31.90
N GLY A 160 13.40 -7.35 -32.88
CA GLY A 160 13.43 -8.79 -33.11
C GLY A 160 14.81 -9.23 -33.62
#